data_AF-A0A351FC78-F1
#
_entry.id   AF-A0A351FC78-F1
#
_cell.length_a   1.000
_cell.length_b   1.000
_cell.length_c   1.000
_cell.angle_alpha   90.00
_cell.angle_beta   90.00
_cell.angle_gamma   90.00
#
_symmetry.space_group_name_H-M   'P 1'
#
loop_
_entity.id
_entity.type
_entity.pdbx_description
1 polymer ?
#
loop_
_entity_poly.entity_id
_entity_poly.type
_entity_poly.pdbx_seq_one_letter_code
_entity_poly.pdbx_strand_id
1 'polypeptide(L)'
;DDHCLVFLTSWWADRPNPGFLDSEMNEVFLFGQGGNSVHNKVSSNLSGSGYDLALSLFGENFFDGFSKSQSEEQLWNDLRDYLTMDLTIKARAESERVEVDGSFQFREPVLNPDFGLKVAAKLEKVRGGEDASALEGVYGEFVEVFLQRLDYGSVVSRLERVDLATSKGFEGFRSIDFGSREQGESQGLLSMQIDTTEPGGDSLRLAIDLWVSALNPLQATSGE
;
A
#
# COMPACT_ATOMS: atom_id res chain seq x y z
N ASP A 1 -0.75 21.92 7.78
CA ASP A 1 -1.65 21.17 6.89
C ASP A 1 -1.76 19.73 7.35
N ASP A 2 -2.98 19.38 7.76
CA ASP A 2 -3.34 18.11 8.41
C ASP A 2 -3.45 16.92 7.44
N HIS A 3 -2.97 17.10 6.21
CA HIS A 3 -3.04 16.13 5.13
C HIS A 3 -1.63 15.93 4.53
N CYS A 4 -0.73 15.32 5.29
CA CYS A 4 0.52 14.81 4.72
C CYS A 4 0.22 13.48 4.01
N LEU A 5 -0.34 13.59 2.81
CA LEU A 5 -0.33 12.51 1.83
C LEU A 5 1.01 12.61 1.08
N VAL A 6 2.05 11.91 1.53
CA VAL A 6 3.29 11.79 0.75
C VAL A 6 3.06 10.69 -0.27
N PHE A 7 2.71 11.11 -1.47
CA PHE A 7 2.46 10.24 -2.61
C PHE A 7 3.69 10.32 -3.53
N LEU A 8 4.41 9.22 -3.69
CA LEU A 8 5.43 9.08 -4.74
C LEU A 8 4.69 8.73 -6.03
N THR A 9 4.26 9.74 -6.79
CA THR A 9 3.34 9.57 -7.94
C THR A 9 4.04 9.32 -9.26
N SER A 10 5.35 9.54 -9.36
CA SER A 10 6.01 9.56 -10.67
C SER A 10 6.45 8.23 -11.24
N TRP A 11 6.36 7.13 -10.48
CA TRP A 11 6.79 5.83 -11.00
C TRP A 11 5.82 5.23 -12.04
N TRP A 12 4.66 5.86 -12.25
CA TRP A 12 3.61 5.38 -13.17
C TRP A 12 3.65 6.00 -14.57
N ALA A 13 4.81 6.50 -15.02
CA ALA A 13 5.00 6.87 -16.41
C ALA A 13 5.74 5.75 -17.16
N ASP A 14 5.29 5.42 -18.37
CA ASP A 14 5.94 4.51 -19.34
C ASP A 14 7.41 4.86 -19.67
N ARG A 15 7.91 5.95 -19.09
CA ARG A 15 9.30 6.37 -19.02
C ARG A 15 9.61 6.76 -17.57
N PRO A 16 10.19 5.86 -16.75
CA PRO A 16 10.69 6.24 -15.45
C PRO A 16 11.66 7.41 -15.63
N ASN A 17 11.45 8.49 -14.88
CA ASN A 17 12.35 9.64 -14.88
C ASN A 17 13.07 9.69 -13.52
N PRO A 18 14.26 9.08 -13.40
CA PRO A 18 14.99 9.02 -12.14
C PRO A 18 15.26 10.41 -11.55
N GLY A 19 15.50 11.43 -12.39
CA GLY A 19 15.70 12.79 -11.92
C GLY A 19 14.43 13.46 -11.36
N PHE A 20 13.25 13.01 -11.77
CA PHE A 20 11.98 13.46 -11.20
C PHE A 20 11.70 12.77 -9.87
N LEU A 21 11.95 11.46 -9.75
CA LEU A 21 11.85 10.75 -8.47
C LEU A 21 12.85 11.32 -7.45
N ASP A 22 14.10 11.56 -7.85
CA ASP A 22 15.10 12.21 -7.00
C ASP A 22 14.64 13.61 -6.58
N SER A 23 13.98 14.36 -7.47
CA SER A 23 13.42 15.68 -7.15
C SER A 23 12.22 15.59 -6.19
N GLU A 24 11.27 14.67 -6.40
CA GLU A 24 10.14 14.43 -5.50
C GLU A 24 10.63 13.94 -4.14
N MET A 25 11.56 12.99 -4.11
CA MET A 25 12.17 12.51 -2.88
C MET A 25 12.94 13.61 -2.16
N ASN A 26 13.69 14.44 -2.88
CA ASN A 26 14.39 15.58 -2.31
C ASN A 26 13.40 16.64 -1.79
N GLU A 27 12.30 16.93 -2.50
CA GLU A 27 11.24 17.82 -2.03
C GLU A 27 10.53 17.25 -0.80
N VAL A 28 10.23 15.95 -0.75
CA VAL A 28 9.67 15.27 0.41
C VAL A 28 10.64 15.30 1.60
N PHE A 29 11.94 15.08 1.37
CA PHE A 29 12.97 15.18 2.39
C PHE A 29 13.14 16.62 2.90
N LEU A 30 13.15 17.62 2.00
CA LEU A 30 13.26 19.04 2.35
C LEU A 30 12.00 19.55 3.06
N PHE A 31 10.81 19.12 2.63
CA PHE A 31 9.53 19.40 3.27
C PHE A 31 9.45 18.72 4.65
N GLY A 32 9.92 17.48 4.76
CA GLY A 32 10.04 16.75 6.03
C GLY A 32 11.06 17.35 7.00
N GLN A 33 12.09 18.04 6.50
CA GLN A 33 13.07 18.76 7.32
C GLN A 33 12.63 20.20 7.71
N GLY A 34 11.78 20.85 6.90
CA GLY A 34 11.32 22.23 7.14
C GLY A 34 9.92 22.36 7.75
N GLY A 35 9.09 21.31 7.67
CA GLY A 35 7.70 21.32 8.10
C GLY A 35 7.51 20.78 9.52
N ASN A 36 7.28 21.67 10.48
CA ASN A 36 6.99 21.36 11.88
C ASN A 36 5.61 20.68 12.12
N SER A 37 5.07 19.93 11.16
CA SER A 37 3.75 19.29 11.29
C SER A 37 3.64 17.98 10.52
N VAL A 38 4.54 17.03 10.79
CA VAL A 38 4.25 15.62 10.53
C VAL A 38 3.26 15.15 11.59
N HIS A 39 2.10 14.62 11.19
CA HIS A 39 1.09 14.11 12.13
C HIS A 39 1.73 13.14 13.13
N ASN A 40 1.46 13.28 14.43
CA ASN A 40 2.15 12.54 15.50
C ASN A 40 2.16 11.02 15.27
N LYS A 41 1.09 10.47 14.68
CA LYS A 41 0.98 9.06 14.33
C LYS A 41 1.94 8.64 13.21
N VAL A 42 2.20 9.51 12.21
CA VAL A 42 3.22 9.23 11.17
C VAL A 42 4.58 9.26 11.84
N SER A 43 4.85 10.30 12.64
CA SER A 43 6.11 10.44 13.36
C SER A 43 6.37 9.23 14.27
N SER A 44 5.35 8.70 14.96
CA SER A 44 5.49 7.48 15.78
C SER A 44 5.70 6.23 14.94
N ASN A 45 4.94 6.04 13.86
CA ASN A 45 5.06 4.86 13.01
C ASN A 45 6.41 4.80 12.29
N LEU A 46 6.93 5.97 11.89
CA LEU A 46 8.24 6.13 11.25
C LEU A 46 9.36 6.30 12.27
N SER A 47 9.06 6.39 13.57
CA SER A 47 10.12 6.44 14.59
C SER A 47 10.95 5.15 14.62
N GLY A 48 12.18 5.28 15.10
CA GLY A 48 13.20 4.23 15.09
C GLY A 48 14.28 4.48 14.04
N SER A 49 15.44 3.87 14.27
CA SER A 49 16.55 3.82 13.32
C SER A 49 16.61 2.44 12.66
N GLY A 50 17.17 2.35 11.45
CA GLY A 50 17.42 1.06 10.79
C GLY A 50 16.60 0.80 9.52
N TYR A 51 16.09 1.84 8.88
CA TYR A 51 15.54 1.78 7.52
C TYR A 51 16.10 2.96 6.70
N ASP A 52 16.23 2.78 5.40
CA ASP A 52 16.68 3.81 4.45
C ASP A 52 15.49 4.52 3.78
N LEU A 53 14.38 3.80 3.63
CA LEU A 53 13.13 4.32 3.05
C LEU A 53 11.94 3.83 3.88
N ALA A 54 10.91 4.67 4.02
CA ALA A 54 9.65 4.25 4.61
C ALA A 54 8.46 4.98 3.99
N LEU A 55 7.31 4.30 4.02
CA LEU A 55 6.02 4.80 3.60
C LEU A 55 5.00 4.56 4.71
N SER A 56 4.14 5.55 4.96
CA SER A 56 3.02 5.41 5.90
C SER A 56 1.75 5.96 5.26
N LEU A 57 0.66 5.23 5.40
CA LEU A 57 -0.67 5.61 4.92
C LEU A 57 -1.69 5.41 6.04
N PHE A 58 -2.58 6.37 6.22
CA PHE A 58 -3.73 6.27 7.11
C PHE A 58 -5.00 6.21 6.28
N GLY A 59 -5.63 5.04 6.24
CA GLY A 59 -6.83 4.80 5.45
C GLY A 59 -7.96 5.76 5.82
N GLU A 60 -8.18 5.99 7.12
CA GLU A 60 -9.22 6.94 7.59
C GLU A 60 -9.03 8.33 6.99
N ASN A 61 -7.83 8.91 7.13
CA ASN A 61 -7.54 10.24 6.60
C ASN A 61 -7.61 10.30 5.07
N PHE A 62 -7.25 9.22 4.38
CA PHE A 62 -7.35 9.14 2.92
C PHE A 62 -8.82 9.26 2.48
N PHE A 63 -9.71 8.46 3.07
CA PHE A 63 -11.13 8.48 2.71
C PHE A 63 -11.86 9.73 3.24
N ASP A 64 -11.47 10.27 4.39
CA ASP A 64 -12.04 11.51 4.94
C ASP A 64 -11.74 12.74 4.07
N GLY A 65 -10.64 12.72 3.30
CA GLY A 65 -10.28 13.80 2.38
C GLY A 65 -11.24 14.00 1.20
N PHE A 66 -12.13 13.04 0.92
CA PHE A 66 -13.12 13.14 -0.14
C PHE A 66 -14.35 13.93 0.31
N SER A 67 -14.79 14.87 -0.54
CA SER A 67 -16.14 15.44 -0.44
C SER A 67 -17.14 14.41 -0.97
N LYS A 68 -17.88 13.77 -0.06
CA LYS A 68 -18.79 12.66 -0.36
C LYS A 68 -20.22 13.16 -0.55
N SER A 69 -20.92 12.56 -1.51
CA SER A 69 -22.38 12.59 -1.60
C SER A 69 -23.01 11.79 -0.46
N GLN A 70 -24.33 11.88 -0.31
CA GLN A 70 -25.05 11.15 0.75
C GLN A 70 -24.91 9.62 0.60
N SER A 71 -24.91 9.10 -0.62
CA SER A 71 -24.76 7.66 -0.87
C SER A 71 -23.32 7.19 -0.65
N GLU A 72 -22.32 8.00 -1.02
CA GLU A 72 -20.89 7.72 -0.71
C GLU A 72 -20.60 7.78 0.79
N GLU A 73 -21.28 8.66 1.53
CA GLU A 73 -21.20 8.70 3.00
C GLU A 73 -21.81 7.44 3.63
N GLN A 74 -22.91 6.93 3.09
CA GLN A 74 -23.49 5.66 3.54
C GLN A 74 -22.55 4.48 3.23
N LEU A 75 -21.98 4.45 2.02
CA LEU A 75 -20.97 3.46 1.61
C LEU A 75 -19.77 3.46 2.54
N TRP A 76 -19.24 4.65 2.88
CA TRP A 76 -18.17 4.82 3.83
C TRP A 76 -18.52 4.16 5.17
N ASN A 77 -19.65 4.52 5.76
CA ASN A 77 -20.07 4.00 7.05
C ASN A 77 -20.25 2.47 7.06
N ASP A 78 -20.70 1.89 5.96
CA ASP A 78 -20.89 0.44 5.84
C ASP A 78 -19.57 -0.34 5.72
N LEU A 79 -18.52 0.26 5.18
CA LEU A 79 -17.24 -0.39 4.87
C LEU A 79 -16.05 0.12 5.69
N ARG A 80 -16.24 1.15 6.52
CA ARG A 80 -15.19 1.84 7.28
C ARG A 80 -14.27 0.89 8.04
N ASP A 81 -14.82 -0.12 8.71
CA ASP A 81 -14.03 -1.06 9.52
C ASP A 81 -12.96 -1.80 8.69
N TYR A 82 -13.21 -2.00 7.40
CA TYR A 82 -12.32 -2.67 6.46
C TYR A 82 -11.40 -1.70 5.70
N LEU A 83 -11.79 -0.42 5.62
CA LEU A 83 -11.04 0.65 4.93
C LEU A 83 -10.08 1.41 5.86
N THR A 84 -10.34 1.40 7.17
CA THR A 84 -9.56 2.10 8.19
C THR A 84 -8.35 1.27 8.66
N MET A 85 -7.47 0.97 7.71
CA MET A 85 -6.16 0.41 7.98
C MET A 85 -5.10 1.51 8.01
N ASP A 86 -4.17 1.43 8.96
CA ASP A 86 -2.89 2.12 8.87
C ASP A 86 -1.87 1.17 8.24
N LEU A 87 -1.27 1.58 7.12
CA LEU A 87 -0.17 0.86 6.49
C LEU A 87 1.13 1.55 6.83
N THR A 88 2.13 0.79 7.24
CA THR A 88 3.52 1.23 7.34
C THR A 88 4.41 0.23 6.62
N ILE A 89 5.23 0.71 5.70
CA ILE A 89 6.24 -0.10 5.00
C ILE A 89 7.60 0.56 5.26
N LYS A 90 8.59 -0.24 5.63
CA LYS A 90 9.97 0.19 5.85
C LYS A 90 10.89 -0.68 5.02
N ALA A 91 11.88 -0.08 4.38
CA ALA A 91 12.86 -0.78 3.58
C ALA A 91 14.28 -0.36 3.94
N ARG A 92 15.20 -1.31 3.91
CA ARG A 92 16.62 -1.11 4.15
C ARG A 92 17.42 -1.81 3.07
N ALA A 93 18.42 -1.14 2.52
CA ALA A 93 19.44 -1.73 1.67
C ALA A 93 20.66 -2.13 2.49
N GLU A 94 21.11 -3.35 2.26
CA GLU A 94 22.39 -3.88 2.70
C GLU A 94 23.26 -4.14 1.47
N SER A 95 24.51 -4.57 1.68
CA SER A 95 25.48 -4.71 0.57
C SER A 95 25.04 -5.67 -0.54
N GLU A 96 24.23 -6.68 -0.22
CA GLU A 96 23.79 -7.70 -1.17
C GLU A 96 22.30 -8.07 -0.99
N ARG A 97 21.54 -7.24 -0.28
CA ARG A 97 20.17 -7.54 0.12
C ARG A 97 19.34 -6.29 0.30
N VAL A 98 18.04 -6.39 0.02
CA VAL A 98 17.02 -5.45 0.47
C VAL A 98 16.10 -6.15 1.45
N GLU A 99 15.87 -5.54 2.61
CA GLU A 99 14.87 -5.98 3.56
C GLU A 99 13.67 -5.02 3.50
N VAL A 100 12.46 -5.57 3.43
CA VAL A 100 11.21 -4.80 3.45
C VAL A 100 10.29 -5.37 4.51
N ASP A 101 9.88 -4.55 5.46
CA ASP A 101 8.91 -4.89 6.49
C ASP A 101 7.63 -4.06 6.30
N GLY A 102 6.48 -4.73 6.31
CA GLY A 102 5.17 -4.11 6.20
C GLY A 102 4.28 -4.44 7.41
N SER A 103 3.49 -3.46 7.84
CA SER A 103 2.49 -3.60 8.90
C SER A 103 1.19 -2.95 8.46
N PHE A 104 0.13 -3.74 8.48
CA PHE A 104 -1.26 -3.30 8.37
C PHE A 104 -1.88 -3.34 9.76
N GLN A 105 -2.34 -2.19 10.24
CA GLN A 105 -3.03 -2.07 11.52
C GLN A 105 -4.47 -1.63 11.27
N PHE A 106 -5.41 -2.55 11.48
CA PHE A 106 -6.83 -2.25 11.44
C PHE A 106 -7.28 -1.71 12.79
N ARG A 107 -8.24 -0.79 12.76
CA ARG A 107 -8.88 -0.26 13.97
C ARG A 107 -9.77 -1.30 14.64
N GLU A 108 -10.49 -2.06 13.82
CA GLU A 108 -11.43 -3.09 14.25
C GLU A 108 -10.85 -4.51 14.02
N PRO A 109 -11.34 -5.53 14.72
CA PRO A 109 -10.88 -6.92 14.58
C PRO A 109 -11.44 -7.59 13.32
N VAL A 110 -11.02 -7.10 12.15
CA VAL A 110 -11.56 -7.55 10.86
C VAL A 110 -10.72 -8.65 10.20
N LEU A 111 -9.43 -8.78 10.52
CA LEU A 111 -8.54 -9.82 9.98
C LEU A 111 -8.92 -11.18 10.57
N ASN A 112 -9.71 -11.92 9.81
CA ASN A 112 -10.14 -13.28 10.11
C ASN A 112 -10.43 -13.99 8.78
N PRO A 113 -10.59 -15.34 8.79
CA PRO A 113 -10.85 -16.11 7.57
C PRO A 113 -12.07 -15.65 6.76
N ASP A 114 -13.01 -14.95 7.38
CA ASP A 114 -14.23 -14.46 6.71
C ASP A 114 -14.09 -13.04 6.15
N PHE A 115 -12.93 -12.37 6.27
CA PHE A 115 -12.73 -10.98 5.82
C PHE A 115 -13.23 -10.76 4.38
N GLY A 116 -12.70 -11.54 3.44
CA GLY A 116 -13.04 -11.40 2.02
C GLY A 116 -14.51 -11.68 1.74
N LEU A 117 -15.10 -12.66 2.43
CA LEU A 117 -16.52 -13.00 2.29
C LEU A 117 -17.42 -11.87 2.81
N LYS A 118 -17.08 -11.28 3.97
CA LYS A 118 -17.82 -10.16 4.57
C LYS A 118 -17.76 -8.90 3.68
N VAL A 119 -16.58 -8.60 3.13
CA VAL A 119 -16.38 -7.50 2.17
C VAL A 119 -17.24 -7.73 0.92
N ALA A 120 -17.15 -8.91 0.30
CA ALA A 120 -17.91 -9.24 -0.89
C ALA A 120 -19.43 -9.14 -0.67
N ALA A 121 -19.93 -9.66 0.46
CA ALA A 121 -21.35 -9.57 0.81
C ALA A 121 -21.84 -8.13 1.00
N LYS A 122 -21.01 -7.26 1.59
CA LYS A 122 -21.32 -5.83 1.75
C LYS A 122 -21.36 -5.11 0.41
N LEU A 123 -20.37 -5.33 -0.45
CA LEU A 123 -20.32 -4.73 -1.79
C LEU A 123 -21.51 -5.18 -2.64
N GLU A 124 -21.88 -6.46 -2.60
CA GLU A 124 -23.04 -6.98 -3.33
C GLU A 124 -24.35 -6.34 -2.87
N LYS A 125 -24.50 -6.14 -1.55
CA LYS A 125 -25.67 -5.45 -1.00
C LYS A 125 -25.77 -4.00 -1.50
N VAL A 126 -24.64 -3.29 -1.62
CA VAL A 126 -24.61 -1.92 -2.16
C VAL A 126 -25.00 -1.93 -3.64
N ARG A 127 -24.39 -2.82 -4.45
CA ARG A 127 -24.68 -2.93 -5.90
C ARG A 127 -26.15 -3.26 -6.19
N GLY A 128 -26.77 -4.08 -5.35
CA GLY A 128 -28.19 -4.43 -5.47
C GLY A 128 -29.16 -3.47 -4.77
N GLY A 129 -28.66 -2.41 -4.13
CA GLY A 129 -29.43 -1.49 -3.30
C GLY A 129 -29.72 -0.13 -3.95
N GLU A 130 -30.34 0.77 -3.17
CA GLU A 130 -30.64 2.13 -3.60
C GLU A 130 -29.37 3.01 -3.73
N ASP A 131 -28.28 2.63 -3.06
CA ASP A 131 -26.99 3.33 -3.06
C ASP A 131 -25.99 2.80 -4.10
N ALA A 132 -26.42 2.02 -5.09
CA ALA A 132 -25.54 1.43 -6.10
C ALA A 132 -24.66 2.48 -6.83
N SER A 133 -25.19 3.69 -7.03
CA SER A 133 -24.48 4.80 -7.66
C SER A 133 -23.27 5.31 -6.84
N ALA A 134 -23.17 4.99 -5.55
CA ALA A 134 -22.00 5.31 -4.73
C ALA A 134 -20.72 4.60 -5.21
N LEU A 135 -20.86 3.52 -5.99
CA LEU A 135 -19.74 2.79 -6.59
C LEU A 135 -19.34 3.32 -7.97
N GLU A 136 -20.16 4.16 -8.61
CA GLU A 136 -19.99 4.59 -10.01
C GLU A 136 -19.06 5.83 -10.17
N GLY A 137 -18.35 6.22 -9.12
CA GLY A 137 -17.48 7.39 -9.09
C GLY A 137 -16.09 7.10 -8.52
N VAL A 138 -15.21 8.10 -8.58
CA VAL A 138 -13.81 8.00 -8.13
C VAL A 138 -13.69 7.49 -6.69
N TYR A 139 -14.58 7.93 -5.79
CA TYR A 139 -14.60 7.44 -4.41
C TYR A 139 -14.88 5.93 -4.35
N GLY A 140 -15.94 5.49 -5.02
CA GLY A 140 -16.32 4.09 -5.13
C GLY A 140 -15.21 3.22 -5.72
N GLU A 141 -14.54 3.68 -6.78
CA GLU A 141 -13.39 2.99 -7.37
C GLU A 141 -12.25 2.80 -6.36
N PHE A 142 -11.92 3.83 -5.56
CA PHE A 142 -10.92 3.70 -4.51
C PHE A 142 -11.35 2.74 -3.40
N VAL A 143 -12.63 2.76 -3.00
CA VAL A 143 -13.18 1.79 -2.05
C VAL A 143 -12.98 0.36 -2.56
N GLU A 144 -13.32 0.09 -3.82
CA GLU A 144 -13.14 -1.24 -4.41
C GLU A 144 -11.66 -1.64 -4.50
N VAL A 145 -10.78 -0.73 -4.92
CA VAL A 145 -9.33 -1.00 -4.98
C VAL A 145 -8.78 -1.33 -3.59
N PHE A 146 -9.13 -0.56 -2.56
CA PHE A 146 -8.62 -0.81 -1.21
C PHE A 146 -9.11 -2.14 -0.65
N LEU A 147 -10.38 -2.49 -0.88
CA LEU A 147 -10.99 -3.67 -0.29
C LEU A 147 -10.70 -4.98 -1.01
N GLN A 148 -10.38 -4.93 -2.31
CA GLN A 148 -10.23 -6.13 -3.13
C GLN A 148 -8.81 -6.31 -3.67
N ARG A 149 -7.94 -5.29 -3.56
CA ARG A 149 -6.60 -5.33 -4.16
C ARG A 149 -5.50 -4.91 -3.20
N LEU A 150 -5.77 -3.92 -2.35
CA LEU A 150 -4.79 -3.39 -1.39
C LEU A 150 -5.09 -3.79 0.07
N ASP A 151 -6.06 -4.66 0.31
CA ASP A 151 -6.25 -5.25 1.63
C ASP A 151 -5.08 -6.22 1.94
N TYR A 152 -4.86 -6.48 3.24
CA TYR A 152 -3.73 -7.29 3.70
C TYR A 152 -3.66 -8.65 3.01
N GLY A 153 -4.79 -9.36 2.91
CA GLY A 153 -4.85 -10.70 2.33
C GLY A 153 -4.53 -10.69 0.84
N SER A 154 -5.09 -9.73 0.10
CA SER A 154 -4.79 -9.57 -1.33
C SER A 154 -3.33 -9.19 -1.59
N VAL A 155 -2.76 -8.29 -0.77
CA VAL A 155 -1.35 -7.88 -0.88
C VAL A 155 -0.43 -9.06 -0.61
N VAL A 156 -0.64 -9.79 0.51
CA VAL A 156 0.13 -10.99 0.85
C VAL A 156 0.04 -12.01 -0.27
N SER A 157 -1.16 -12.34 -0.73
CA SER A 157 -1.35 -13.33 -1.79
C SER A 157 -0.69 -12.94 -3.12
N ARG A 158 -0.55 -11.65 -3.43
CA ARG A 158 0.14 -11.17 -4.64
C ARG A 158 1.65 -11.25 -4.48
N LEU A 159 2.18 -10.80 -3.34
CA LEU A 159 3.62 -10.82 -3.07
C LEU A 159 4.17 -12.25 -2.94
N GLU A 160 3.41 -13.17 -2.33
CA GLU A 160 3.78 -14.60 -2.24
C GLU A 160 3.93 -15.29 -3.60
N ARG A 161 3.24 -14.78 -4.62
CA ARG A 161 3.23 -15.36 -5.98
C ARG A 161 4.26 -14.74 -6.91
N VAL A 162 5.03 -13.75 -6.44
CA VAL A 162 6.08 -13.15 -7.26
C VAL A 162 7.13 -14.20 -7.58
N ASP A 163 7.33 -14.44 -8.88
CA ASP A 163 8.34 -15.34 -9.39
C ASP A 163 9.33 -14.54 -10.25
N LEU A 164 10.55 -14.36 -9.74
CA LEU A 164 11.63 -13.66 -10.44
C LEU A 164 11.99 -14.33 -11.78
N ALA A 165 11.78 -15.63 -11.94
CA ALA A 165 12.11 -16.32 -13.20
C ALA A 165 11.19 -15.92 -14.36
N THR A 166 9.97 -15.46 -14.05
CA THR A 166 8.96 -15.05 -15.04
C THR A 166 8.76 -13.53 -15.09
N SER A 167 9.28 -12.81 -14.11
CA SER A 167 9.14 -11.36 -13.98
C SER A 167 10.24 -10.63 -14.77
N LYS A 168 9.87 -9.70 -15.65
CA LYS A 168 10.81 -8.95 -16.50
C LYS A 168 11.21 -7.63 -15.86
N GLY A 169 12.48 -7.21 -16.02
CA GLY A 169 12.97 -5.94 -15.49
C GLY A 169 13.46 -6.01 -14.04
N PHE A 170 13.58 -7.21 -13.47
CA PHE A 170 14.06 -7.46 -12.11
C PHE A 170 15.32 -8.33 -12.07
N GLU A 171 16.13 -8.27 -13.14
CA GLU A 171 17.32 -9.12 -13.33
C GLU A 171 18.42 -8.87 -12.27
N GLY A 172 18.37 -7.74 -11.57
CA GLY A 172 19.23 -7.43 -10.43
C GLY A 172 18.90 -8.24 -9.17
N PHE A 173 17.75 -8.91 -9.11
CA PHE A 173 17.35 -9.76 -7.99
C PHE A 173 17.67 -11.24 -8.24
N ARG A 174 18.24 -11.88 -7.21
CA ARG A 174 18.67 -13.28 -7.24
C ARG A 174 17.63 -14.20 -6.60
N SER A 175 17.00 -13.76 -5.52
CA SER A 175 15.97 -14.51 -4.80
C SER A 175 15.12 -13.57 -3.96
N ILE A 176 13.90 -14.02 -3.67
CA ILE A 176 12.97 -13.39 -2.74
C ILE A 176 12.57 -14.44 -1.71
N ASP A 177 12.76 -14.12 -0.44
CA ASP A 177 12.12 -14.81 0.67
C ASP A 177 11.01 -13.91 1.21
N PHE A 178 9.78 -14.42 1.23
CA PHE A 178 8.61 -13.68 1.69
C PHE A 178 7.97 -14.40 2.88
N GLY A 179 7.64 -13.61 3.89
CA GLY A 179 6.92 -14.06 5.07
C GLY A 179 5.74 -13.17 5.37
N SER A 180 4.65 -13.76 5.86
CA SER A 180 3.48 -13.05 6.36
C SER A 180 3.00 -13.70 7.66
N ARG A 181 2.38 -12.91 8.53
CA ARG A 181 1.67 -13.41 9.72
C ARG A 181 0.64 -12.40 10.22
N GLU A 182 -0.45 -12.92 10.77
CA GLU A 182 -1.42 -12.13 11.52
C GLU A 182 -1.07 -12.15 13.02
N GLN A 183 -1.27 -11.04 13.71
CA GLN A 183 -1.19 -10.94 15.17
C GLN A 183 -2.55 -10.51 15.72
N GLY A 184 -3.29 -11.49 16.26
CA GLY A 184 -4.69 -11.29 16.59
C GLY A 184 -5.52 -11.03 15.34
N GLU A 185 -6.61 -10.27 15.49
CA GLU A 185 -7.58 -10.01 14.41
C GLU A 185 -7.48 -8.58 13.86
N SER A 186 -6.49 -7.80 14.27
CA SER A 186 -6.36 -6.38 13.90
C SER A 186 -5.00 -6.02 13.30
N GLN A 187 -4.02 -6.94 13.30
CA GLN A 187 -2.69 -6.64 12.78
C GLN A 187 -2.21 -7.71 11.80
N GLY A 188 -1.86 -7.27 10.60
CA GLY A 188 -1.22 -8.07 9.56
C GLY A 188 0.22 -7.62 9.37
N LEU A 189 1.17 -8.54 9.42
CA LEU A 189 2.58 -8.28 9.20
C LEU A 189 3.05 -9.01 7.95
N LEU A 190 3.97 -8.39 7.22
CA LEU A 190 4.72 -9.02 6.14
C LEU A 190 6.18 -8.64 6.23
N SER A 191 7.04 -9.48 5.71
CA SER A 191 8.48 -9.26 5.59
C SER A 191 8.96 -9.85 4.27
N MET A 192 9.90 -9.17 3.61
CA MET A 192 10.54 -9.64 2.39
C MET A 192 12.05 -9.44 2.50
N GLN A 193 12.82 -10.47 2.16
CA GLN A 193 14.26 -10.40 2.00
C GLN A 193 14.60 -10.69 0.54
N ILE A 194 15.18 -9.72 -0.14
CA ILE A 194 15.50 -9.80 -1.56
C ILE A 194 17.00 -9.77 -1.72
N ASP A 195 17.62 -10.88 -2.11
CA ASP A 195 19.05 -10.88 -2.42
C ASP A 195 19.27 -10.22 -3.79
N THR A 196 20.23 -9.31 -3.86
CA THR A 196 20.41 -8.40 -5.01
C THR A 196 21.88 -8.29 -5.40
N THR A 197 22.14 -8.03 -6.68
CA THR A 197 23.45 -7.59 -7.17
C THR A 197 23.55 -6.07 -7.29
N GLU A 198 22.42 -5.37 -7.21
CA GLU A 198 22.37 -3.91 -7.25
C GLU A 198 22.76 -3.32 -5.89
N PRO A 199 23.57 -2.25 -5.86
CA PRO A 199 24.01 -1.65 -4.60
C PRO A 199 23.00 -0.63 -4.06
N GLY A 200 22.81 -0.62 -2.73
CA GLY A 200 22.24 0.52 -2.00
C GLY A 200 20.92 1.05 -2.58
N GLY A 201 20.90 2.33 -2.96
CA GLY A 201 19.71 2.99 -3.50
C GLY A 201 19.14 2.36 -4.77
N ASP A 202 19.97 1.79 -5.65
CA ASP A 202 19.50 1.13 -6.87
C ASP A 202 18.67 -0.12 -6.54
N SER A 203 19.06 -0.86 -5.50
CA SER A 203 18.30 -2.00 -5.02
C SER A 203 16.97 -1.61 -4.36
N LEU A 204 16.93 -0.49 -3.63
CA LEU A 204 15.69 0.05 -3.07
C LEU A 204 14.73 0.47 -4.18
N ARG A 205 15.24 1.15 -5.21
CA ARG A 205 14.45 1.52 -6.38
C ARG A 205 13.87 0.29 -7.05
N LEU A 206 14.69 -0.73 -7.32
CA LEU A 206 14.22 -1.97 -7.92
C LEU A 206 13.17 -2.69 -7.06
N ALA A 207 13.24 -2.56 -5.73
CA ALA A 207 12.26 -3.13 -4.82
C ALA A 207 10.92 -2.36 -4.89
N ILE A 208 10.95 -1.03 -5.00
CA ILE A 208 9.76 -0.21 -5.26
C ILE A 208 9.12 -0.65 -6.57
N ASP A 209 9.91 -0.81 -7.64
CA ASP A 209 9.43 -1.20 -8.97
C ASP A 209 8.70 -2.55 -8.91
N LEU A 210 9.28 -3.50 -8.16
CA LEU A 210 8.69 -4.82 -7.95
C LEU A 210 7.35 -4.74 -7.24
N TRP A 211 7.28 -3.98 -6.14
CA TRP A 211 6.05 -3.79 -5.37
C TRP A 211 4.97 -3.10 -6.20
N VAL A 212 5.33 -2.05 -6.93
CA VAL A 212 4.42 -1.34 -7.83
C VAL A 212 3.90 -2.27 -8.93
N SER A 213 4.77 -3.10 -9.51
CA SER A 213 4.38 -4.07 -10.53
C SER A 213 3.43 -5.14 -9.98
N ALA A 214 3.80 -5.76 -8.85
CA ALA A 214 3.03 -6.85 -8.23
C ALA A 214 1.68 -6.39 -7.69
N LEU A 215 1.62 -5.17 -7.16
CA LEU A 215 0.42 -4.59 -6.55
C LEU A 215 -0.34 -3.66 -7.50
N ASN A 216 0.05 -3.57 -8.78
CA ASN A 216 -0.65 -2.72 -9.73
C ASN A 216 -2.11 -3.17 -9.83
N PRO A 217 -3.08 -2.35 -9.36
CA PRO A 217 -4.47 -2.74 -9.41
C PRO A 217 -4.97 -2.83 -10.85
N LEU A 218 -4.38 -2.08 -11.79
CA LEU A 218 -4.84 -1.98 -13.17
C LEU A 218 -4.35 -3.09 -14.09
N GLN A 219 -3.41 -3.93 -13.65
CA GLN A 219 -3.04 -5.09 -14.45
C GLN A 219 -4.22 -6.06 -14.47
N ALA A 220 -4.76 -6.29 -15.67
CA ALA A 220 -5.74 -7.34 -15.89
C ALA A 220 -5.16 -8.66 -15.40
N THR A 221 -5.85 -9.32 -14.47
CA THR A 221 -5.61 -10.73 -14.20
C THR A 221 -5.80 -11.45 -15.52
N SER A 222 -4.70 -11.82 -16.17
CA SER A 222 -4.74 -12.67 -17.35
C SER A 222 -5.13 -14.05 -16.84
N GLY A 223 -6.44 -14.28 -16.78
CA GLY A 223 -7.04 -15.44 -16.13
C GLY A 223 -8.56 -15.34 -15.95
N GLU A 224 -9.27 -14.72 -16.89
CA GLU A 224 -10.54 -15.24 -17.42
C GLU A 224 -10.29 -15.69 -18.87
#